data_AF-A0A4Q1FQ17-F1
#
_entry.id   AF-A0A4Q1FQ17-F1
#
_cell.length_a   1.000
_cell.length_b   1.000
_cell.length_c   1.000
_cell.angle_alpha   90.00
_cell.angle_beta   90.00
_cell.angle_gamma   90.00
#
_symmetry.space_group_name_H-M   'P 1'
#
loop_
_entity.id
_entity.type
_entity.pdbx_description
1 polymer ?
#
loop_
_entity_poly.entity_id
_entity_poly.type
_entity_poly.pdbx_seq_one_letter_code
_entity_poly.pdbx_strand_id
1 'polypeptide(L)'
;MKLKLSFILIVFFITVNAQSKNDLNPEEREYISKFIYPIKTLNPEEKDNSDLLILDKLIGNSTIVGLGEATHGSSEVYQMKYRISEYLIAHKNFNVFSLEANMPESFLMNQYTQEGKGAPKDILKGMYFWLWQTEETLAFVEWLKNTMKIIIQKFFLMVLICNMQQGQ
;
A
#
# COMPACT_ATOMS: atom_id res chain seq x y z
N MET A 1 41.94 18.65 -25.17
CA MET A 1 40.53 18.80 -25.58
C MET A 1 39.87 19.82 -24.65
N LYS A 2 39.82 21.11 -25.01
CA LYS A 2 39.24 22.16 -24.16
C LYS A 2 37.74 22.21 -24.41
N LEU A 3 36.96 21.42 -23.69
CA LEU A 3 35.50 21.58 -23.66
C LEU A 3 35.22 22.97 -23.10
N LYS A 4 34.75 23.91 -23.95
CA LYS A 4 34.54 25.30 -23.55
C LYS A 4 33.53 25.33 -22.41
N LEU A 5 33.85 26.02 -21.31
CA LEU A 5 32.99 26.21 -20.13
C LEU A 5 31.57 26.69 -20.49
N SER A 6 31.46 27.44 -21.60
CA SER A 6 30.19 27.85 -22.20
C SER A 6 29.28 26.66 -22.61
N PHE A 7 29.84 25.53 -23.05
CA PHE A 7 29.07 24.34 -23.42
C PHE A 7 28.49 23.65 -22.18
N ILE A 8 29.24 23.60 -21.08
CA ILE A 8 28.77 23.06 -19.79
C ILE A 8 27.64 23.93 -19.22
N LEU A 9 27.78 25.26 -19.28
CA LEU A 9 26.74 26.20 -18.84
C LEU A 9 25.46 26.12 -19.68
N ILE A 10 25.59 25.92 -20.99
CA ILE A 10 24.43 25.75 -21.89
C ILE A 10 23.70 24.45 -21.57
N VAL A 11 24.42 23.33 -21.42
CA VAL A 11 23.81 22.05 -21.05
C VAL A 11 23.14 22.13 -19.68
N PHE A 12 23.76 22.79 -18.70
CA PHE A 12 23.18 23.03 -17.38
C PHE A 12 21.89 23.88 -17.44
N PHE A 13 21.88 24.94 -18.25
CA PHE A 13 20.70 25.78 -18.46
C PHE A 13 19.54 25.03 -19.15
N ILE A 14 19.86 24.14 -20.09
CA ILE A 14 18.86 23.30 -20.78
C ILE A 14 18.26 22.29 -19.79
N THR A 15 19.07 21.67 -18.92
CA THR A 15 18.58 20.72 -17.91
C THR A 15 17.72 21.39 -16.83
N VAL A 16 18.05 22.62 -16.43
CA VAL A 16 17.26 23.37 -15.43
C VAL A 16 15.90 23.79 -16.00
N ASN A 17 15.85 24.25 -17.27
CA ASN A 17 14.58 24.60 -17.91
C ASN A 17 13.69 23.39 -18.22
N ALA A 18 14.27 22.19 -18.41
CA ALA A 18 13.50 20.96 -18.61
C ALA A 18 12.74 20.50 -17.34
N GLN A 19 13.16 20.91 -16.15
CA GLN A 19 12.49 20.57 -14.88
C GLN A 19 11.33 21.53 -14.51
N SER A 20 11.10 22.61 -15.24
CA SER A 20 10.19 23.70 -14.84
C SER A 20 8.72 23.57 -15.32
N LYS A 21 8.28 22.42 -15.85
CA LYS A 21 6.97 22.30 -16.55
C LYS A 21 5.94 21.36 -15.89
N ASN A 22 5.91 21.23 -14.57
CA ASN A 22 4.95 20.35 -13.89
C ASN A 22 4.05 21.01 -12.82
N ASP A 23 4.05 22.34 -12.71
CA ASP A 23 3.16 23.01 -11.75
C ASP A 23 1.74 23.13 -12.30
N LEU A 24 0.76 22.65 -11.53
CA LEU A 24 -0.66 22.86 -11.82
C LEU A 24 -0.96 24.36 -11.91
N ASN A 25 -1.72 24.76 -12.93
CA ASN A 25 -2.18 26.13 -13.07
C ASN A 25 -3.29 26.46 -12.02
N PRO A 26 -3.63 27.74 -11.77
CA PRO A 26 -4.60 28.10 -10.73
C PRO A 26 -6.00 27.48 -10.92
N GLU A 27 -6.47 27.36 -12.15
CA GLU A 27 -7.78 26.76 -12.46
C GLU A 27 -7.78 25.25 -12.20
N GLU A 28 -6.70 24.54 -12.57
CA GLU A 28 -6.51 23.13 -12.27
C GLU A 28 -6.46 22.88 -10.75
N ARG A 29 -5.74 23.73 -10.00
CA ARG A 29 -5.69 23.65 -8.53
C ARG A 29 -7.07 23.84 -7.92
N GLU A 30 -7.82 24.84 -8.38
CA GLU A 30 -9.18 25.09 -7.91
C GLU A 30 -10.09 23.90 -8.23
N TYR A 31 -10.00 23.35 -9.44
CA TYR A 31 -10.79 22.19 -9.85
C TYR A 31 -10.49 20.95 -8.99
N ILE A 32 -9.21 20.59 -8.82
CA ILE A 32 -8.80 19.40 -8.04
C ILE A 32 -9.16 19.56 -6.56
N SER A 33 -9.08 20.77 -6.01
CA SER A 33 -9.39 21.04 -4.59
C SER A 33 -10.80 20.58 -4.18
N LYS A 34 -11.74 20.54 -5.13
CA LYS A 34 -13.12 20.07 -4.92
C LYS A 34 -13.22 18.57 -4.62
N PHE A 35 -12.16 17.82 -4.94
CA PHE A 35 -12.07 16.36 -4.77
C PHE A 35 -10.99 15.95 -3.76
N ILE A 36 -10.41 16.91 -3.03
CA ILE A 36 -9.46 16.63 -1.96
C ILE A 36 -10.25 16.34 -0.68
N TYR A 37 -10.04 15.16 -0.12
CA TYR A 37 -10.60 14.74 1.15
C TYR A 37 -9.45 14.59 2.16
N PRO A 38 -9.30 15.51 3.12
CA PRO A 38 -8.18 15.49 4.05
C PRO A 38 -8.19 14.25 4.93
N ILE A 39 -7.04 13.59 5.03
CA ILE A 39 -6.78 12.53 6.00
C ILE A 39 -6.18 13.17 7.24
N LYS A 40 -6.77 12.89 8.41
CA LYS A 40 -6.36 13.50 9.69
C LYS A 40 -5.11 12.84 10.25
N THR A 41 -4.97 11.53 10.06
CA THR A 41 -3.89 10.74 10.63
C THR A 41 -3.56 9.53 9.76
N LEU A 42 -2.31 9.09 9.87
CA LEU A 42 -1.83 7.84 9.30
C LEU A 42 -1.85 6.71 10.32
N ASN A 43 -1.92 7.01 11.62
CA ASN A 43 -1.81 6.02 12.69
C ASN A 43 -3.01 5.04 12.64
N PRO A 44 -2.78 3.73 12.42
CA PRO A 44 -3.86 2.74 12.42
C PRO A 44 -4.50 2.54 13.80
N GLU A 45 -3.83 2.89 14.90
CA GLU A 45 -4.39 2.77 16.25
C GLU A 45 -5.45 3.84 16.59
N GLU A 46 -5.60 4.87 15.75
CA GLU A 46 -6.64 5.89 15.93
C GLU A 46 -8.03 5.27 15.70
N LYS A 47 -8.94 5.51 16.64
CA LYS A 47 -10.31 4.98 16.59
C LYS A 47 -11.25 5.89 15.82
N ASP A 48 -10.96 7.18 15.75
CA ASP A 48 -11.71 8.11 14.90
C ASP A 48 -11.39 7.84 13.42
N ASN A 49 -12.34 7.21 12.72
CA ASN A 49 -12.29 6.96 11.28
C ASN A 49 -13.18 7.94 10.48
N SER A 50 -13.57 9.07 11.05
CA SER A 50 -14.47 10.03 10.40
C SER A 50 -13.92 10.63 9.10
N ASP A 51 -12.60 10.75 8.98
CA ASP A 51 -11.91 11.18 7.75
C ASP A 51 -11.91 10.11 6.65
N LEU A 52 -12.16 8.83 6.98
CA LEU A 52 -12.29 7.72 6.04
C LEU A 52 -13.72 7.49 5.54
N LEU A 53 -14.73 8.14 6.12
CA LEU A 53 -16.14 7.97 5.70
C LEU A 53 -16.37 8.27 4.22
N ILE A 54 -15.52 9.10 3.61
CA ILE A 54 -15.59 9.37 2.17
C ILE A 54 -15.39 8.11 1.32
N LEU A 55 -14.66 7.11 1.83
CA LEU A 55 -14.44 5.84 1.14
C LEU A 55 -15.74 5.09 0.89
N ASP A 56 -16.76 5.25 1.73
CA ASP A 56 -18.08 4.63 1.51
C ASP A 56 -18.68 5.05 0.17
N LYS A 57 -18.56 6.34 -0.12
CA LYS A 57 -19.05 6.95 -1.37
C LYS A 57 -18.15 6.57 -2.55
N LEU A 58 -16.82 6.63 -2.38
CA LEU A 58 -15.87 6.41 -3.47
C LEU A 58 -15.84 4.93 -3.91
N ILE A 59 -15.91 4.00 -2.96
CA ILE A 59 -15.90 2.56 -3.25
C ILE A 59 -17.28 2.06 -3.68
N GLY A 60 -18.35 2.63 -3.11
CA GLY A 60 -19.73 2.24 -3.41
C GLY A 60 -19.97 0.76 -3.12
N ASN A 61 -20.45 0.02 -4.11
CA ASN A 61 -20.79 -1.41 -4.02
C ASN A 61 -19.69 -2.33 -4.58
N SER A 62 -18.46 -1.83 -4.75
CA SER A 62 -17.36 -2.62 -5.28
C SER A 62 -17.03 -3.81 -4.37
N THR A 63 -16.82 -4.98 -4.96
CA THR A 63 -16.48 -6.22 -4.23
C THR A 63 -14.98 -6.47 -4.14
N ILE A 64 -14.18 -5.75 -4.95
CA ILE A 64 -12.72 -5.82 -4.98
C ILE A 64 -12.18 -4.39 -4.96
N VAL A 65 -11.23 -4.13 -4.07
CA VAL A 65 -10.54 -2.85 -3.94
C VAL A 65 -9.04 -3.12 -3.97
N GLY A 66 -8.33 -2.49 -4.91
CA GLY A 66 -6.87 -2.54 -4.99
C GLY A 66 -6.25 -1.36 -4.25
N LEU A 67 -5.27 -1.64 -3.38
CA LEU A 67 -4.51 -0.62 -2.67
C LEU A 67 -3.07 -0.58 -3.21
N GLY A 68 -2.83 0.31 -4.17
CA GLY A 68 -1.50 0.53 -4.74
C GLY A 68 -0.60 1.41 -3.86
N GLU A 69 0.69 1.45 -4.19
CA GLU A 69 1.68 2.33 -3.57
C GLU A 69 2.54 2.99 -4.64
N ALA A 70 2.93 4.25 -4.40
CA ALA A 70 3.79 4.98 -5.33
C ALA A 70 5.25 4.52 -5.25
N THR A 71 5.66 4.03 -4.08
CA THR A 71 7.01 3.56 -3.77
C THR A 71 6.92 2.38 -2.80
N HIS A 72 7.87 1.45 -2.93
CA HIS A 72 8.07 0.41 -1.91
C HIS A 72 8.81 1.00 -0.70
N GLY A 73 8.41 0.59 0.52
CA GLY A 73 9.16 0.90 1.74
C GLY A 73 8.85 2.23 2.42
N SER A 74 7.77 2.93 2.05
CA SER A 74 7.34 4.15 2.75
C SER A 74 6.42 3.81 3.92
N SER A 75 6.85 4.08 5.15
CA SER A 75 6.10 3.77 6.38
C SER A 75 4.69 4.36 6.35
N GLU A 76 4.56 5.61 5.92
CA GLU A 76 3.30 6.35 5.79
C GLU A 76 2.29 5.64 4.87
N VAL A 77 2.79 5.03 3.79
CA VAL A 77 1.96 4.32 2.83
C VAL A 77 1.45 3.01 3.42
N TYR A 78 2.29 2.25 4.13
CA TYR A 78 1.86 1.02 4.81
C TYR A 78 0.86 1.32 5.91
N GLN A 79 1.15 2.30 6.76
CA GLN A 79 0.24 2.75 7.82
C GLN A 79 -1.14 3.12 7.24
N MET A 80 -1.17 3.89 6.14
CA MET A 80 -2.43 4.26 5.50
C MET A 80 -3.14 3.06 4.87
N LYS A 81 -2.41 2.16 4.19
CA LYS A 81 -2.99 0.93 3.61
C LYS A 81 -3.62 0.06 4.70
N TYR A 82 -2.98 -0.05 5.85
CA TYR A 82 -3.49 -0.80 7.00
C TYR A 82 -4.73 -0.13 7.56
N ARG A 83 -4.69 1.17 7.83
CA ARG A 83 -5.85 1.92 8.32
C ARG A 83 -7.06 1.83 7.38
N ILE A 84 -6.85 1.94 6.07
CA ILE A 84 -7.91 1.73 5.06
C ILE A 84 -8.43 0.29 5.13
N SER A 85 -7.54 -0.70 5.19
CA SER A 85 -7.92 -2.11 5.25
C SER A 85 -8.76 -2.41 6.50
N GLU A 86 -8.35 -1.92 7.67
CA GLU A 86 -9.10 -2.06 8.91
C GLU A 86 -10.51 -1.46 8.79
N TYR A 87 -10.62 -0.25 8.23
CA TYR A 87 -11.92 0.39 7.96
C TYR A 87 -12.81 -0.45 7.04
N LEU A 88 -12.26 -0.96 5.94
CA LEU A 88 -13.03 -1.77 4.97
C LEU A 88 -13.47 -3.11 5.55
N ILE A 89 -12.62 -3.74 6.37
CA ILE A 89 -12.95 -4.99 7.05
C ILE A 89 -14.04 -4.74 8.10
N ALA A 90 -13.91 -3.68 8.90
CA ALA A 90 -14.84 -3.39 10.00
C ALA A 90 -16.21 -2.84 9.53
N HIS A 91 -16.25 -2.07 8.44
CA HIS A 91 -17.44 -1.31 8.05
C HIS A 91 -18.03 -1.69 6.69
N LYS A 92 -17.25 -2.32 5.81
CA LYS A 92 -17.63 -2.57 4.40
C LYS A 92 -17.69 -4.07 4.03
N ASN A 93 -17.67 -4.96 5.02
CA ASN A 93 -17.77 -6.42 4.86
C ASN A 93 -16.68 -7.06 3.98
N PHE A 94 -15.52 -6.42 3.83
CA PHE A 94 -14.37 -7.06 3.20
C PHE A 94 -13.82 -8.14 4.14
N ASN A 95 -13.64 -9.35 3.63
CA ASN A 95 -13.25 -10.51 4.42
C ASN A 95 -12.10 -11.32 3.79
N VAL A 96 -11.54 -10.83 2.69
CA VAL A 96 -10.35 -11.38 2.03
C VAL A 96 -9.34 -10.26 1.89
N PHE A 97 -8.12 -10.51 2.37
CA PHE A 97 -6.98 -9.62 2.19
C PHE A 97 -5.91 -10.35 1.38
N SER A 98 -5.49 -9.74 0.26
CA SER A 98 -4.47 -10.29 -0.63
C SER A 98 -3.24 -9.41 -0.61
N LEU A 99 -2.06 -10.03 -0.55
CA LEU A 99 -0.77 -9.37 -0.51
C LEU A 99 0.04 -9.69 -1.76
N GLU A 100 0.87 -8.75 -2.21
CA GLU A 100 1.83 -8.98 -3.28
C GLU A 100 3.07 -9.74 -2.76
N ALA A 101 2.88 -11.00 -2.35
CA ALA A 101 3.92 -11.81 -1.74
C ALA A 101 3.98 -13.22 -2.34
N ASN A 102 5.09 -13.89 -2.08
CA ASN A 102 5.32 -15.28 -2.45
C ASN A 102 4.33 -16.23 -1.76
N MET A 103 3.86 -17.22 -2.51
CA MET A 103 2.80 -18.14 -2.08
C MET A 103 3.12 -18.97 -0.83
N PRO A 104 4.29 -19.63 -0.69
CA PRO A 104 4.54 -20.53 0.44
C PRO A 104 4.47 -19.80 1.80
N GLU A 105 5.09 -18.63 1.88
CA GLU A 105 5.15 -17.79 3.07
C GLU A 105 3.82 -17.10 3.35
N SER A 106 3.10 -16.69 2.30
CA SER A 106 1.73 -16.18 2.42
C SER A 106 0.78 -17.25 2.96
N PHE A 107 0.96 -18.52 2.59
CA PHE A 107 0.20 -19.63 3.14
C PHE A 107 0.47 -19.81 4.63
N LEU A 108 1.74 -19.77 5.06
CA LEU A 108 2.10 -19.81 6.48
C LEU A 108 1.52 -18.62 7.25
N MET A 109 1.54 -17.42 6.66
CA MET A 109 0.94 -16.23 7.27
C MET A 109 -0.58 -16.39 7.43
N ASN A 110 -1.25 -16.99 6.45
CA ASN A 110 -2.68 -17.30 6.57
C ASN A 110 -2.96 -18.33 7.68
N GLN A 111 -2.09 -19.34 7.87
CA GLN A 111 -2.21 -20.25 9.00
C GLN A 111 -1.98 -19.54 10.35
N TYR A 112 -1.08 -18.56 10.38
CA TYR A 112 -0.88 -17.73 11.56
C TYR A 112 -2.12 -16.89 11.90
N THR A 113 -2.71 -16.21 10.92
CA THR A 113 -3.88 -15.35 11.17
C THR A 113 -5.13 -16.15 11.52
N GLN A 114 -5.35 -17.33 10.90
CA GLN A 114 -6.55 -18.14 11.11
C GLN A 114 -6.44 -19.07 12.32
N GLU A 115 -5.27 -19.70 12.53
CA GLU A 115 -5.08 -20.78 13.50
C GLU A 115 -4.10 -20.40 14.61
N GLY A 116 -3.44 -19.25 14.53
CA GLY A 116 -2.38 -18.86 15.45
C GLY A 116 -1.11 -19.69 15.34
N LYS A 117 -0.92 -20.42 14.23
CA LYS A 117 0.22 -21.32 14.03
C LYS A 117 1.45 -20.58 13.49
N GLY A 118 2.60 -20.84 14.10
CA GLY A 118 3.88 -20.22 13.72
C GLY A 118 4.11 -18.87 14.39
N ALA A 119 5.31 -18.32 14.20
CA ALA A 119 5.69 -17.00 14.69
C ALA A 119 5.67 -16.01 13.53
N PRO A 120 4.91 -14.89 13.60
CA PRO A 120 4.73 -13.98 12.48
C PRO A 120 6.04 -13.35 12.04
N LYS A 121 6.93 -13.01 12.98
CA LYS A 121 8.27 -12.48 12.70
C LYS A 121 9.11 -13.43 11.84
N ASP A 122 9.07 -14.73 12.13
CA ASP A 122 9.83 -15.73 11.37
C ASP A 122 9.24 -15.93 9.97
N ILE A 123 7.91 -15.92 9.86
CA ILE A 123 7.21 -16.02 8.56
C ILE A 123 7.53 -14.80 7.69
N LEU A 124 7.44 -13.57 8.24
CA LEU A 124 7.77 -12.34 7.53
C LEU A 124 9.25 -12.32 7.09
N LYS A 125 10.16 -12.85 7.93
CA LYS A 125 11.57 -13.01 7.57
C LYS A 125 11.78 -13.95 6.38
N GLY A 126 10.93 -14.96 6.24
CA GLY A 126 10.91 -15.88 5.10
C GLY A 126 10.36 -15.25 3.82
N MET A 127 9.54 -14.19 3.93
CA MET A 127 9.07 -13.46 2.75
C MET A 127 10.28 -12.77 2.11
N TYR A 128 10.71 -13.27 0.94
CA TYR A 128 11.97 -12.90 0.26
C TYR A 128 12.16 -11.40 0.01
N PHE A 129 11.12 -10.60 0.18
CA PHE A 129 11.19 -9.15 0.05
C PHE A 129 11.19 -8.47 1.40
N TRP A 130 12.25 -7.69 1.66
CA TRP A 130 12.49 -7.00 2.94
C TRP A 130 11.36 -6.06 3.36
N LEU A 131 10.54 -5.59 2.41
CA LEU A 131 9.45 -4.65 2.68
C LEU A 131 8.33 -5.26 3.55
N TRP A 132 8.29 -6.60 3.70
CA TRP A 132 7.38 -7.27 4.61
C TRP A 132 7.96 -7.39 6.03
N GLN A 133 9.25 -7.16 6.21
CA GLN A 133 9.97 -7.28 7.48
C GLN A 133 9.99 -5.95 8.23
N THR A 134 8.80 -5.36 8.42
CA THR A 134 8.63 -4.06 9.11
C THR A 134 7.70 -4.18 10.31
N GLU A 135 7.83 -3.25 11.25
CA GLU A 135 6.98 -3.21 12.45
C GLU A 135 5.53 -2.90 12.07
N GLU A 136 5.29 -2.06 11.05
CA GLU A 136 3.94 -1.77 10.57
C GLU A 136 3.27 -3.05 10.04
N THR A 137 4.00 -3.85 9.25
CA THR A 137 3.48 -5.11 8.68
C THR A 137 3.20 -6.12 9.78
N LEU A 138 4.10 -6.23 10.76
CA LEU A 138 3.89 -7.09 11.91
C LEU A 138 2.63 -6.69 12.70
N ALA A 139 2.50 -5.41 13.05
CA ALA A 139 1.35 -4.89 13.78
C ALA A 139 0.05 -5.19 13.03
N PHE A 140 0.04 -5.02 11.70
CA PHE A 140 -1.13 -5.31 10.89
C PHE A 140 -1.49 -6.80 10.87
N VAL A 141 -0.54 -7.72 10.68
CA VAL A 141 -0.87 -9.17 10.69
C VAL A 141 -1.30 -9.67 12.07
N GLU A 142 -0.81 -9.06 13.14
CA GLU A 142 -1.29 -9.32 14.51
C GLU A 142 -2.71 -8.80 14.72
N TRP A 143 -3.03 -7.61 14.21
CA TRP A 143 -4.39 -7.09 14.18
C TRP A 143 -5.32 -8.01 13.39
N LEU A 144 -4.91 -8.46 12.20
CA LEU A 144 -5.69 -9.37 11.36
C LEU A 144 -6.01 -10.68 12.12
N LYS A 145 -5.05 -11.25 12.84
CA LYS A 145 -5.27 -12.44 13.66
C LYS A 145 -6.33 -12.23 14.75
N ASN A 146 -6.38 -11.04 15.34
CA ASN A 146 -7.34 -10.73 16.41
C ASN A 146 -8.74 -10.41 15.87
N THR A 147 -8.81 -9.83 14.66
CA THR A 147 -10.06 -9.30 14.09
C THR A 147 -10.70 -10.25 13.08
N MET A 148 -9.91 -10.96 12.27
CA MET A 148 -10.46 -11.94 11.32
C MET A 148 -10.70 -13.28 12.01
N LYS A 149 -11.97 -13.65 12.11
CA LYS A 149 -12.40 -15.05 11.99
C LYS A 149 -13.22 -15.13 10.72
N ILE A 150 -12.82 -15.94 9.72
CA ILE A 150 -13.70 -16.71 8.81
C ILE A 150 -12.93 -17.35 7.64
N ILE A 151 -13.11 -18.68 7.56
CA ILE A 151 -13.30 -19.61 6.42
C ILE A 151 -12.67 -19.22 5.07
N ILE A 152 -11.66 -20.00 4.68
CA ILE A 152 -11.29 -20.21 3.28
C ILE A 152 -12.50 -20.84 2.56
N GLN A 153 -13.25 -20.07 1.78
CA GLN A 153 -13.96 -20.66 0.66
C GLN A 153 -13.00 -20.65 -0.52
N LYS A 154 -12.34 -21.80 -0.70
CA LYS A 154 -11.67 -22.32 -1.90
C LYS A 154 -11.66 -21.34 -3.08
N PHE A 155 -10.86 -20.28 -2.99
CA PHE A 155 -10.41 -19.56 -4.15
C PHE A 155 -8.96 -19.97 -4.34
N PHE A 156 -8.75 -20.72 -5.41
CA PHE A 156 -7.49 -20.69 -6.14
C PHE A 156 -7.05 -19.23 -6.17
N LEU A 157 -6.01 -18.88 -5.42
CA LEU A 157 -5.25 -17.69 -5.73
C LEU A 157 -4.61 -17.99 -7.08
N MET A 158 -5.37 -17.76 -8.15
CA MET A 158 -4.77 -17.42 -9.41
C MET A 158 -4.14 -16.07 -9.14
N VAL A 159 -2.87 -16.13 -8.76
CA VAL A 159 -1.89 -15.07 -8.91
C VAL A 159 -2.06 -14.58 -10.34
N LEU A 160 -2.95 -13.62 -10.55
CA LEU A 160 -2.93 -12.79 -11.74
C LEU A 160 -1.73 -11.87 -11.54
N ILE A 161 -0.57 -12.44 -11.89
CA ILE A 161 0.62 -11.78 -12.40
C ILE A 161 0.89 -10.43 -11.70
N CYS A 162 1.53 -10.45 -10.53
CA CYS A 162 2.27 -9.27 -10.09
C CYS A 162 3.69 -9.57 -9.59
N ASN A 163 4.07 -10.83 -9.37
CA ASN A 163 5.47 -11.14 -9.14
C ASN A 163 5.86 -12.52 -9.70
N MET A 164 6.29 -12.55 -10.96
CA MET A 164 7.09 -13.66 -11.51
C MET A 164 8.57 -13.44 -11.18
N GLN A 165 8.91 -13.39 -9.89
CA GLN A 165 10.28 -13.53 -9.42
C GLN A 165 10.44 -14.88 -8.72
N GLN A 166 10.38 -15.97 -9.50
CA GLN A 166 11.06 -17.20 -9.12
C GLN A 166 11.99 -17.58 -10.27
N GLY A 167 13.27 -17.30 -10.06
CA GLY A 167 14.33 -17.50 -11.04
C GLY A 167 15.61 -16.78 -10.65
N GLN A 168 16.12 -17.02 -9.43
CA GLN A 168 17.54 -17.01 -9.09
C GLN A 168 17.82 -18.13 -8.08
#